data_AF-A0AAN8Z239-F1
#
_entry.id   AF-A0AAN8Z239-F1
#
_cell.length_a   1.000
_cell.length_b   1.000
_cell.length_c   1.000
_cell.angle_alpha   90.00
_cell.angle_beta   90.00
_cell.angle_gamma   90.00
#
_symmetry.space_group_name_H-M   'P 1'
#
loop_
_entity.id
_entity.type
_entity.pdbx_description
1 polymer ?
#
loop_
_entity_poly.entity_id
_entity_poly.type
_entity_poly.pdbx_seq_one_letter_code
_entity_poly.pdbx_strand_id
1 'polypeptide(L)'
;MVCGECERLPFDLPEAEEELVAGYQTEYSGIKFALFYVASYLNLLVSSLFVTVLYFGGWDLSIPYIFVPELFEINKTGGVFQTTIGIFITLIKTYLFLFISITTRWTLPRLRIDQLLNLGWKFLLPISLGIHDMFPIVTGFMSYGQQTIRAARYIGQSFMITLSHANRLPVTIQYPYEKSITSERFRGRIHFEFDKCIACEVCVRVCPIDLPVVDWKFETDIRKKRLFNYSIDFGICIFCGNCVEYCPTNCLSMTEEYELSTYDRHELNYNQIALGRLPMSIMNDYTIRTILNSPQIQIKNR
;
A
#
# COMPACT_ATOMS: atom_id res chain seq x y z
N MET A 1 -19.81 24.66 18.49
CA MET A 1 -18.42 24.19 18.34
C MET A 1 -17.53 24.73 19.45
N VAL A 2 -17.30 26.05 19.55
CA VAL A 2 -16.43 26.64 20.61
C VAL A 2 -16.79 26.22 22.03
N CYS A 3 -18.07 26.24 22.40
CA CYS A 3 -18.49 25.84 23.75
C CYS A 3 -18.28 24.35 24.06
N GLY A 4 -18.21 23.48 23.04
CA GLY A 4 -17.93 22.05 23.21
C GLY A 4 -16.43 21.75 23.27
N GLU A 5 -15.62 22.41 22.44
CA GLU A 5 -14.15 22.30 22.45
C GLU A 5 -13.50 22.86 23.73
N CYS A 6 -14.18 23.79 24.42
CA CYS A 6 -13.71 24.37 25.68
C CYS A 6 -14.20 23.59 26.91
N GLU A 7 -14.70 22.36 26.74
CA GLU A 7 -15.09 21.42 27.81
C GLU A 7 -15.95 22.11 28.90
N ARG A 8 -16.95 22.89 28.46
CA ARG A 8 -17.72 23.77 29.36
C ARG A 8 -19.19 23.37 29.41
N LEU A 9 -19.72 23.25 30.63
CA LEU A 9 -21.15 23.05 30.86
C LEU A 9 -21.97 24.11 30.11
N PRO A 10 -23.00 23.73 29.32
CA PRO A 10 -23.75 22.46 29.33
C PRO A 10 -23.27 21.39 28.32
N PHE A 11 -22.18 21.63 27.56
CA PHE A 11 -21.70 20.76 26.47
C PHE A 11 -20.44 19.98 26.89
N ASP A 12 -20.50 19.42 28.08
CA ASP A 12 -19.44 18.60 28.64
C ASP A 12 -19.54 17.17 28.08
N LEU A 13 -18.42 16.61 27.61
CA LEU A 13 -18.39 15.22 27.17
C LEU A 13 -18.26 14.33 28.42
N PRO A 14 -19.19 13.40 28.68
CA PRO A 14 -19.11 12.49 29.82
C PRO A 14 -18.06 11.38 29.62
N GLU A 15 -16.88 11.72 29.09
CA GLU A 15 -15.84 10.74 28.75
C GLU A 15 -14.68 10.72 29.76
N ALA A 16 -14.70 11.60 30.78
CA ALA A 16 -13.75 11.52 31.90
C ALA A 16 -14.22 12.11 33.26
N GLU A 17 -15.25 12.97 33.33
CA GLU A 17 -15.63 13.61 34.61
C GLU A 17 -16.62 12.79 35.47
N GLU A 18 -17.29 11.77 34.92
CA GLU A 18 -18.24 10.94 35.70
C GLU A 18 -17.55 9.90 36.61
N GLU A 19 -16.24 9.64 36.43
CA GLU A 19 -15.46 8.80 37.33
C GLU A 19 -14.93 9.55 38.57
N LEU A 20 -14.90 10.89 38.54
CA LEU A 20 -14.36 11.70 39.63
C LEU A 20 -15.44 12.63 40.19
N VAL A 21 -15.86 12.38 41.43
CA VAL A 21 -16.77 13.26 42.20
C VAL A 21 -16.20 14.69 42.21
N ALA A 22 -16.67 15.54 41.29
CA ALA A 22 -16.26 16.93 41.11
C ALA A 22 -14.76 17.18 40.81
N GLY A 23 -14.13 16.32 40.00
CA GLY A 23 -12.87 16.56 39.27
C GLY A 23 -11.77 17.39 39.99
N TYR A 24 -11.18 18.37 39.28
CA TYR A 24 -10.13 19.24 39.85
C TYR A 24 -10.60 20.10 41.04
N GLN A 25 -11.91 20.20 41.28
CA GLN A 25 -12.47 20.97 42.40
C GLN A 25 -12.34 20.22 43.74
N THR A 26 -12.25 18.89 43.72
CA THR A 26 -12.04 18.06 44.93
C THR A 26 -10.60 17.59 45.06
N GLU A 27 -9.86 17.45 43.96
CA GLU A 27 -8.48 16.94 43.96
C GLU A 27 -7.41 17.99 44.29
N TYR A 28 -7.61 19.25 43.89
CA TYR A 28 -6.61 20.30 44.05
C TYR A 28 -7.08 21.39 45.01
N SER A 29 -6.21 21.77 45.96
CA SER A 29 -6.42 22.88 46.88
C SER A 29 -5.39 24.00 46.68
N GLY A 30 -5.79 25.24 47.00
CA GLY A 30 -4.92 26.41 46.97
C GLY A 30 -4.56 26.93 45.56
N ILE A 31 -3.27 27.20 45.32
CA ILE A 31 -2.80 27.83 44.07
C ILE A 31 -2.99 26.93 42.83
N LYS A 32 -2.92 25.61 43.01
CA LYS A 32 -3.08 24.65 41.91
C LYS A 32 -4.50 24.70 41.34
N PHE A 33 -5.50 24.80 42.21
CA PHE A 33 -6.89 25.02 41.82
C PHE A 33 -7.04 26.32 41.00
N ALA A 34 -6.44 27.41 41.46
CA ALA A 34 -6.51 28.69 40.78
C ALA A 34 -5.89 28.64 39.37
N LEU A 35 -4.76 27.94 39.19
CA LEU A 35 -4.10 27.80 37.89
C LEU A 35 -4.96 27.03 36.88
N PHE A 36 -5.58 25.91 37.29
CA PHE A 36 -6.51 25.18 36.44
C PHE A 36 -7.75 26.01 36.07
N TYR A 37 -8.27 26.79 37.03
CA TYR A 37 -9.39 27.68 36.77
C TYR A 37 -9.02 28.75 35.74
N VAL A 38 -7.89 29.45 35.92
CA VAL A 38 -7.42 30.49 34.98
C VAL A 38 -7.14 29.91 33.59
N ALA A 39 -6.54 28.72 33.49
CA ALA A 39 -6.26 28.06 32.21
C ALA A 39 -7.55 27.83 31.39
N SER A 40 -8.65 27.42 32.03
CA SER A 40 -9.94 27.22 31.34
C SER A 40 -10.51 28.51 30.74
N TYR A 41 -10.38 29.65 31.43
CA TYR A 41 -10.84 30.95 30.93
C TYR A 41 -9.91 31.50 29.84
N LEU A 42 -8.61 31.21 29.92
CA LEU A 42 -7.66 31.55 28.85
C LEU A 42 -7.96 30.78 27.56
N ASN A 43 -8.28 29.48 27.65
CA ASN A 43 -8.66 28.71 26.48
C ASN A 43 -9.93 29.27 25.81
N LEU A 44 -10.93 29.65 26.63
CA LEU A 44 -12.15 30.29 26.14
C LEU A 44 -11.88 31.66 25.47
N LEU A 45 -10.97 32.45 26.04
CA LEU A 45 -10.55 33.73 25.46
C LEU A 45 -9.89 33.52 24.09
N VAL A 46 -8.93 32.60 24.00
CA VAL A 46 -8.20 32.32 22.76
C VAL A 46 -9.14 31.79 21.67
N SER A 47 -10.02 30.85 21.98
CA SER A 47 -10.95 30.28 21.02
C SER A 47 -11.99 31.31 20.53
N SER A 48 -12.49 32.17 21.43
CA SER A 48 -13.36 33.29 21.04
C SER A 48 -12.65 34.26 20.10
N LEU A 49 -11.37 34.55 20.34
CA LEU A 49 -10.55 35.41 19.50
C LEU A 49 -10.40 34.81 18.09
N PHE A 50 -10.08 33.52 17.97
CA PHE A 50 -10.03 32.83 16.67
C PHE A 50 -11.33 32.94 15.89
N VAL A 51 -12.48 32.72 16.53
CA VAL A 51 -13.78 32.79 15.85
C VAL A 51 -14.10 34.19 15.37
N THR A 52 -13.80 35.23 16.16
CA THR A 52 -14.06 36.60 15.73
C THR A 52 -13.21 37.02 14.53
N VAL A 53 -11.96 36.56 14.47
CA VAL A 53 -11.04 36.86 13.36
C VAL A 53 -11.48 36.11 12.09
N LEU A 54 -11.78 34.81 12.18
CA LEU A 54 -12.08 33.98 11.02
C LEU A 54 -13.50 34.17 10.47
N TYR A 55 -14.50 34.26 11.35
CA TYR A 55 -15.92 34.22 10.95
C TYR A 55 -16.60 35.59 11.03
N PHE A 56 -16.21 36.47 11.97
CA PHE A 56 -16.83 37.80 12.14
C PHE A 56 -16.05 38.94 11.46
N GLY A 57 -15.17 38.61 10.52
CA GLY A 57 -14.46 39.58 9.68
C GLY A 57 -13.37 40.36 10.42
N GLY A 58 -12.93 39.91 11.60
CA GLY A 58 -11.82 40.51 12.33
C GLY A 58 -11.95 42.03 12.50
N TRP A 59 -10.98 42.75 11.92
CA TRP A 59 -10.80 44.20 12.03
C TRP A 59 -11.82 44.98 11.19
N ASP A 60 -12.52 44.32 10.28
CA ASP A 60 -13.51 44.94 9.42
C ASP A 60 -14.87 45.06 10.13
N LEU A 61 -15.50 46.21 9.96
CA LEU A 61 -16.82 46.53 10.50
C LEU A 61 -17.90 45.93 9.59
N SER A 62 -17.97 44.59 9.50
CA SER A 62 -18.93 43.87 8.65
C SER A 62 -20.39 43.90 9.16
N ILE A 63 -20.80 44.98 9.84
CA ILE A 63 -22.22 45.23 10.13
C ILE A 63 -22.72 46.26 9.12
N PRO A 64 -23.59 45.88 8.17
CA PRO A 64 -24.23 46.84 7.30
C PRO A 64 -25.24 47.64 8.12
N TYR A 65 -25.14 48.97 8.07
CA TYR A 65 -26.16 49.93 8.54
C TYR A 65 -26.59 49.79 10.01
N ILE A 66 -25.99 50.59 10.92
CA ILE A 66 -26.71 51.41 11.91
C ILE A 66 -25.69 52.38 12.56
N PHE A 67 -25.81 53.65 12.16
CA PHE A 67 -25.60 54.87 12.96
C PHE A 67 -24.25 55.08 13.71
N VAL A 68 -23.14 55.33 13.00
CA VAL A 68 -22.08 56.24 13.50
C VAL A 68 -21.37 57.02 12.35
N PRO A 69 -22.04 57.88 11.55
CA PRO A 69 -21.34 58.68 10.54
C PRO A 69 -20.68 59.95 11.12
N GLU A 70 -21.04 60.39 12.34
CA GLU A 70 -20.72 61.76 12.80
C GLU A 70 -19.52 61.89 13.77
N LEU A 71 -18.91 60.80 14.24
CA LEU A 71 -17.69 60.86 15.06
C LEU A 71 -16.38 60.61 14.27
N PHE A 72 -16.48 60.32 12.97
CA PHE A 72 -15.34 59.91 12.14
C PHE A 72 -14.80 61.01 11.20
N GLU A 73 -15.25 62.25 11.36
CA GLU A 73 -14.72 63.42 10.65
C GLU A 73 -13.67 64.22 11.45
N ILE A 74 -13.02 63.61 12.46
CA ILE A 74 -11.85 64.19 13.10
C ILE A 74 -10.59 63.41 12.72
N ASN A 75 -9.94 63.94 11.68
CA ASN A 75 -8.51 63.88 11.39
C ASN A 75 -7.95 62.71 10.56
N LYS A 76 -7.64 63.11 9.33
CA LYS A 76 -6.75 62.53 8.31
C LYS A 76 -5.27 62.41 8.76
N THR A 77 -5.01 62.15 10.04
CA THR A 77 -3.66 62.01 10.62
C THR A 77 -3.57 60.78 11.52
N GLY A 78 -2.96 59.72 10.98
CA GLY A 78 -2.39 58.63 11.75
C GLY A 78 -3.01 57.27 11.43
N GLY A 79 -2.33 56.46 10.61
CA GLY A 79 -2.64 55.02 10.48
C GLY A 79 -2.65 54.27 11.83
N VAL A 80 -2.04 54.87 12.85
CA VAL A 80 -2.11 54.45 14.26
C VAL A 80 -3.53 54.56 14.84
N PHE A 81 -4.29 55.63 14.55
CA PHE A 81 -5.65 55.78 15.06
C PHE A 81 -6.58 54.72 14.47
N GLN A 82 -6.49 54.45 13.17
CA GLN A 82 -7.30 53.40 12.52
C GLN A 82 -6.99 52.00 13.04
N THR A 83 -5.71 51.70 13.31
CA THR A 83 -5.33 50.42 13.93
C THR A 83 -5.80 50.31 15.37
N THR A 84 -5.72 51.38 16.17
CA THR A 84 -6.26 51.35 17.54
C THR A 84 -7.78 51.13 17.59
N ILE A 85 -8.52 51.71 16.63
CA ILE A 85 -9.98 51.53 16.51
C ILE A 85 -10.33 50.10 16.06
N GLY A 86 -9.60 49.54 15.09
CA GLY A 86 -9.79 48.15 14.65
C GLY A 86 -9.54 47.12 15.76
N ILE A 87 -8.46 47.31 16.54
CA ILE A 87 -8.17 46.49 17.71
C ILE A 87 -9.30 46.61 18.73
N PHE A 88 -9.79 47.83 19.01
CA PHE A 88 -10.89 48.04 19.96
C PHE A 88 -12.18 47.35 19.51
N ILE A 89 -12.52 47.40 18.22
CA ILE A 89 -13.70 46.71 17.66
C ILE A 89 -13.56 45.20 17.79
N THR A 90 -12.39 44.63 17.50
CA THR A 90 -12.18 43.18 17.67
C THR A 90 -12.24 42.75 19.13
N LEU A 91 -11.73 43.57 20.06
CA LEU A 91 -11.86 43.33 21.49
C LEU A 91 -13.33 43.40 21.96
N ILE A 92 -14.13 44.31 21.41
CA ILE A 92 -15.57 44.35 21.70
C ILE A 92 -16.28 43.10 21.16
N LYS A 93 -16.02 42.70 19.90
CA LYS A 93 -16.62 41.50 19.30
C LYS A 93 -16.26 40.24 20.07
N THR A 94 -15.00 40.11 20.50
CA THR A 94 -14.54 38.97 21.31
C THR A 94 -15.19 38.98 22.68
N TYR A 95 -15.26 40.12 23.35
CA TYR A 95 -15.94 40.24 24.64
C TYR A 95 -17.44 39.93 24.52
N LEU A 96 -18.11 40.35 23.45
CA LEU A 96 -19.51 40.02 23.19
C LEU A 96 -19.69 38.51 22.98
N PHE A 97 -18.81 37.87 22.19
CA PHE A 97 -18.85 36.43 22.00
C PHE A 97 -18.59 35.67 23.32
N LEU A 98 -17.59 36.12 24.10
CA LEU A 98 -17.32 35.60 25.45
C LEU A 98 -18.54 35.74 26.36
N PHE A 99 -19.21 36.89 26.32
CA PHE A 99 -20.43 37.13 27.08
C PHE A 99 -21.54 36.16 26.67
N ILE A 100 -21.75 35.92 25.37
CA ILE A 100 -22.70 34.90 24.90
C ILE A 100 -22.30 33.50 25.38
N SER A 101 -21.03 33.11 25.27
CA SER A 101 -20.56 31.80 25.75
C SER A 101 -20.72 31.63 27.26
N ILE A 102 -20.51 32.68 28.05
CA ILE A 102 -20.69 32.65 29.51
C ILE A 102 -22.18 32.62 29.87
N THR A 103 -23.01 33.45 29.24
CA THR A 103 -24.46 33.47 29.49
C THR A 103 -25.14 32.16 29.08
N THR A 104 -24.61 31.44 28.09
CA THR A 104 -25.10 30.12 27.69
C THR A 104 -25.09 29.11 28.86
N ARG A 105 -24.14 29.24 29.80
CA ARG A 105 -24.10 28.44 31.03
C ARG A 105 -25.32 28.68 31.94
N TRP A 106 -25.88 29.89 31.90
CA TRP A 106 -27.01 30.29 32.71
C TRP A 106 -28.36 30.03 32.03
N THR A 107 -28.39 29.96 30.69
CA THR A 107 -29.63 29.86 29.91
C THR A 107 -30.01 28.44 29.51
N LEU A 108 -29.06 27.51 29.42
CA LEU A 108 -29.32 26.15 28.93
C LEU A 108 -29.21 25.09 30.05
N PRO A 109 -30.24 24.22 30.23
CA PRO A 109 -30.13 23.05 31.09
C PRO A 109 -29.13 22.04 30.51
N ARG A 110 -28.49 21.19 31.34
CA ARG A 110 -27.50 20.17 30.91
C ARG A 110 -28.09 19.31 29.78
N LEU A 111 -27.52 19.40 28.58
CA LEU A 111 -27.98 18.66 27.39
C LEU A 111 -27.16 17.38 27.23
N ARG A 112 -27.82 16.26 26.90
CA ARG A 112 -27.13 14.99 26.64
C ARG A 112 -26.44 15.03 25.27
N ILE A 113 -25.28 14.39 25.15
CA ILE A 113 -24.49 14.30 23.89
C ILE A 113 -25.35 13.83 22.69
N ASP A 114 -26.25 12.86 22.91
CA ASP A 114 -27.15 12.34 21.88
C ASP A 114 -28.10 13.42 21.33
N GLN A 115 -28.51 14.38 22.16
CA GLN A 115 -29.39 15.47 21.77
C GLN A 115 -28.62 16.53 20.98
N LEU A 116 -27.36 16.78 21.35
CA LEU A 116 -26.45 17.67 20.62
C LEU A 116 -26.14 17.11 19.23
N LEU A 117 -25.80 15.82 19.15
CA LEU A 117 -25.50 15.15 17.89
C LEU A 117 -26.73 15.14 16.98
N ASN A 118 -27.93 14.89 17.53
CA ASN A 118 -29.18 14.99 16.78
C ASN A 118 -29.44 16.41 16.26
N LEU A 119 -29.17 17.47 17.03
CA LEU A 119 -29.32 18.86 16.58
C LEU A 119 -28.28 19.22 15.50
N GLY A 120 -27.05 18.74 15.65
CA GLY A 120 -25.98 18.86 14.66
C GLY A 120 -26.35 18.22 13.33
N TRP A 121 -26.76 16.95 13.37
CA TRP A 121 -27.02 16.14 12.17
C TRP A 121 -28.37 16.39 11.53
N LYS A 122 -29.44 16.64 12.31
CA LYS A 122 -30.80 16.82 11.76
C LYS A 122 -31.15 18.27 11.46
N PHE A 123 -30.47 19.25 12.06
CA PHE A 123 -30.84 20.66 11.91
C PHE A 123 -29.69 21.53 11.39
N LEU A 124 -28.53 21.51 12.04
CA LEU A 124 -27.41 22.39 11.64
C LEU A 124 -26.77 21.99 10.30
N LEU A 125 -26.53 20.70 10.07
CA LEU A 125 -25.98 20.20 8.80
C LEU A 125 -26.89 20.50 7.61
N PRO A 126 -28.20 20.15 7.62
CA PRO A 126 -29.08 20.45 6.49
C PRO A 126 -29.35 21.95 6.30
N ILE A 127 -29.29 22.77 7.35
CA ILE A 127 -29.36 24.24 7.19
C ILE A 127 -28.08 24.78 6.54
N SER A 128 -26.90 24.30 6.96
CA SER A 128 -25.62 24.72 6.36
C SER A 128 -25.50 24.30 4.88
N LEU A 129 -25.88 23.05 4.57
CA LEU A 129 -25.91 22.51 3.21
C LEU A 129 -27.03 23.17 2.39
N GLY A 130 -28.22 23.40 2.96
CA GLY A 130 -29.33 24.05 2.26
C GLY A 130 -29.01 25.49 1.83
N ILE A 131 -28.25 26.23 2.64
CA ILE A 131 -27.82 27.60 2.33
C ILE A 131 -26.66 27.59 1.30
N HIS A 132 -25.79 26.59 1.34
CA HIS A 132 -24.62 26.48 0.45
C HIS A 132 -24.92 25.79 -0.89
N ASP A 133 -25.88 24.86 -0.93
CA ASP A 133 -26.02 23.85 -2.00
C ASP A 133 -27.21 24.07 -2.95
N MET A 134 -28.07 25.07 -2.72
CA MET A 134 -29.19 25.35 -3.64
C MET A 134 -28.73 25.76 -5.05
N PHE A 135 -27.50 26.24 -5.21
CA PHE A 135 -26.91 26.62 -6.50
C PHE A 135 -26.03 25.51 -7.16
N PRO A 136 -25.19 24.73 -6.45
CA PRO A 136 -24.35 23.70 -7.08
C PRO A 136 -25.02 22.34 -7.37
N ILE A 137 -26.16 21.97 -6.77
CA ILE A 137 -26.80 20.64 -6.98
C ILE A 137 -27.13 20.36 -8.46
N VAL A 138 -27.58 21.37 -9.20
CA VAL A 138 -27.88 21.23 -10.64
C VAL A 138 -26.62 21.05 -11.47
N THR A 139 -25.53 21.75 -11.12
CA THR A 139 -24.23 21.60 -11.80
C THR A 139 -23.52 20.29 -11.44
N GLY A 140 -23.70 19.82 -10.21
CA GLY A 140 -23.17 18.55 -9.71
C GLY A 140 -23.74 17.35 -10.46
N PHE A 141 -25.06 17.33 -10.70
CA PHE A 141 -25.72 16.24 -11.44
C PHE A 141 -25.22 16.12 -12.88
N MET A 142 -25.02 17.26 -13.58
CA MET A 142 -24.43 17.24 -14.94
C MET A 142 -22.98 16.75 -14.93
N SER A 143 -22.18 17.13 -13.93
CA SER A 143 -20.78 16.69 -13.82
C SER A 143 -20.65 15.19 -13.50
N TYR A 144 -21.51 14.66 -12.64
CA TYR A 144 -21.58 13.24 -12.30
C TYR A 144 -22.05 12.38 -13.48
N GLY A 145 -23.02 12.88 -14.26
CA GLY A 145 -23.45 12.25 -15.52
C GLY A 145 -22.31 12.13 -16.53
N GLN A 146 -21.50 13.19 -16.71
CA GLN A 146 -20.34 13.15 -17.59
C GLN A 146 -19.25 12.17 -17.12
N GLN A 147 -19.00 12.07 -15.81
CA GLN A 147 -18.06 11.10 -15.25
C GLN A 147 -18.52 9.66 -15.46
N THR A 148 -19.80 9.38 -15.25
CA THR A 148 -20.40 8.05 -15.46
C THR A 148 -20.29 7.61 -16.92
N ILE A 149 -20.52 8.53 -17.87
CA ILE A 149 -20.38 8.25 -19.32
C ILE A 149 -18.92 7.94 -19.68
N ARG A 150 -17.94 8.64 -19.08
CA ARG A 150 -16.51 8.35 -19.30
C ARG A 150 -16.14 6.97 -18.75
N ALA A 151 -16.56 6.65 -17.53
CA ALA A 151 -16.33 5.35 -16.92
C ALA A 151 -16.93 4.21 -17.77
N ALA A 152 -18.18 4.38 -18.24
CA ALA A 152 -18.83 3.41 -19.12
C ALA A 152 -18.07 3.21 -20.45
N ARG A 153 -17.52 4.27 -21.05
CA ARG A 153 -16.68 4.16 -22.26
C ARG A 153 -15.41 3.36 -22.02
N TYR A 154 -14.71 3.58 -20.90
CA TYR A 154 -13.49 2.82 -20.57
C TYR A 154 -13.79 1.34 -20.30
N ILE A 155 -14.90 1.06 -19.62
CA ILE A 155 -15.37 -0.32 -19.39
C ILE A 155 -15.72 -0.98 -20.73
N GLY A 156 -16.45 -0.27 -21.61
CA GLY A 156 -16.79 -0.76 -22.94
C GLY A 156 -15.56 -1.06 -23.81
N GLN A 157 -14.54 -0.19 -23.77
CA GLN A 157 -13.26 -0.43 -24.45
C GLN A 157 -12.56 -1.69 -23.92
N SER A 158 -12.54 -1.87 -22.60
CA SER A 158 -11.95 -3.06 -21.96
C SER A 158 -12.71 -4.33 -22.34
N PHE A 159 -14.04 -4.30 -22.31
CA PHE A 159 -14.88 -5.41 -22.72
C PHE A 159 -14.65 -5.77 -24.19
N MET A 160 -14.54 -4.78 -25.08
CA MET A 160 -14.25 -4.99 -26.50
C MET A 160 -12.89 -5.69 -26.70
N ILE A 161 -11.87 -5.32 -25.91
CA ILE A 161 -10.57 -6.00 -25.94
C ILE A 161 -10.72 -7.46 -25.47
N THR A 162 -11.42 -7.72 -24.37
CA THR A 162 -11.65 -9.10 -23.90
C THR A 162 -12.42 -9.95 -24.91
N LEU A 163 -13.43 -9.36 -25.57
CA LEU A 163 -14.18 -10.02 -26.62
C LEU A 163 -13.31 -10.31 -27.84
N SER A 164 -12.35 -9.43 -28.16
CA SER A 164 -11.37 -9.66 -29.23
C SER A 164 -10.43 -10.84 -28.94
N HIS A 165 -10.24 -11.22 -27.67
CA HIS A 165 -9.49 -12.41 -27.28
C HIS A 165 -10.32 -13.70 -27.39
N ALA A 166 -11.65 -13.64 -27.29
CA ALA A 166 -12.53 -14.81 -27.41
C ALA A 166 -12.51 -15.44 -28.81
N ASN A 167 -12.28 -14.64 -29.86
CA ASN A 167 -12.17 -15.12 -31.24
C ASN A 167 -10.75 -15.58 -31.64
N ARG A 168 -9.78 -15.57 -30.72
CA ARG A 168 -8.42 -16.07 -31.02
C ARG A 168 -8.34 -17.55 -30.67
N LEU A 169 -7.63 -18.31 -31.48
CA LEU A 169 -7.30 -19.70 -31.15
C LEU A 169 -6.38 -19.74 -29.91
N PRO A 170 -6.56 -20.70 -28.99
CA PRO A 170 -5.71 -20.83 -27.82
C PRO A 170 -4.29 -21.22 -28.23
N VAL A 171 -3.28 -20.51 -27.70
CA VAL A 171 -1.84 -20.80 -27.92
C VAL A 171 -1.33 -21.80 -26.87
N THR A 172 -2.22 -22.61 -26.29
CA THR A 172 -1.91 -23.57 -25.23
C THR A 172 -1.33 -24.84 -25.81
N ILE A 173 -0.27 -25.38 -25.21
CA ILE A 173 0.27 -26.72 -25.50
C ILE A 173 -0.37 -27.70 -24.53
N GLN A 174 -0.99 -28.77 -25.05
CA GLN A 174 -1.71 -29.74 -24.21
C GLN A 174 -0.76 -30.79 -23.61
N TYR A 175 -0.06 -30.44 -22.53
CA TYR A 175 0.70 -31.42 -21.76
C TYR A 175 -0.26 -32.45 -21.08
N PRO A 176 0.02 -33.77 -21.11
CA PRO A 176 1.26 -34.44 -21.51
C PRO A 176 1.32 -34.93 -22.97
N TYR A 177 0.24 -34.81 -23.73
CA TYR A 177 0.11 -35.37 -25.09
C TYR A 177 0.85 -34.55 -26.15
N GLU A 178 0.98 -33.25 -25.94
CA GLU A 178 1.77 -32.35 -26.79
C GLU A 178 2.93 -31.78 -25.96
N LYS A 179 4.16 -31.89 -26.47
CA LYS A 179 5.36 -31.32 -25.83
C LYS A 179 6.12 -30.40 -26.78
N SER A 180 6.63 -29.29 -26.26
CA SER A 180 7.53 -28.42 -27.02
C SER A 180 8.91 -29.05 -27.11
N ILE A 181 9.53 -28.97 -28.28
CA ILE A 181 10.94 -29.31 -28.44
C ILE A 181 11.78 -28.27 -27.68
N THR A 182 12.70 -28.77 -26.86
CA THR A 182 13.65 -27.98 -26.08
C THR A 182 14.70 -27.36 -27.01
N SER A 183 15.30 -26.25 -26.59
CA SER A 183 16.42 -25.66 -27.34
C SER A 183 17.68 -26.53 -27.24
N GLU A 184 18.58 -26.45 -28.22
CA GLU A 184 19.87 -27.16 -28.20
C GLU A 184 20.74 -26.86 -26.96
N ARG A 185 20.56 -25.70 -26.33
CA ARG A 185 21.27 -25.26 -25.11
C ARG A 185 20.43 -25.39 -23.85
N PHE A 186 19.35 -26.16 -23.91
CA PHE A 186 18.50 -26.38 -22.76
C PHE A 186 19.28 -27.08 -21.65
N ARG A 187 18.99 -26.71 -20.41
CA ARG A 187 19.70 -27.17 -19.23
C ARG A 187 18.78 -28.08 -18.41
N GLY A 188 18.73 -29.36 -18.78
CA GLY A 188 17.98 -30.39 -18.07
C GLY A 188 18.86 -31.22 -17.13
N ARG A 189 18.52 -32.51 -16.97
CA ARG A 189 19.31 -33.47 -16.19
C ARG A 189 20.76 -33.52 -16.69
N ILE A 190 21.70 -33.66 -15.77
CA ILE A 190 23.11 -33.87 -16.11
C ILE A 190 23.35 -35.35 -16.42
N HIS A 191 23.99 -35.63 -17.55
CA HIS A 191 24.51 -36.95 -17.91
C HIS A 191 25.98 -37.07 -17.53
N PHE A 192 26.38 -38.25 -17.08
CA PHE A 192 27.73 -38.52 -16.60
C PHE A 192 28.30 -39.79 -17.21
N GLU A 193 29.50 -39.67 -17.77
CA GLU A 193 30.28 -40.79 -18.27
C GLU A 193 31.41 -41.15 -17.28
N PHE A 194 31.27 -42.34 -16.67
CA PHE A 194 32.20 -42.81 -15.65
C PHE A 194 33.63 -42.97 -16.18
N ASP A 195 33.79 -43.52 -17.39
CA ASP A 195 35.11 -43.85 -17.96
C ASP A 195 35.95 -42.62 -18.33
N LYS A 196 35.30 -41.46 -18.56
CA LYS A 196 35.96 -40.20 -18.90
C LYS A 196 36.37 -39.38 -17.68
N CYS A 197 35.89 -39.71 -16.47
CA CYS A 197 36.16 -38.90 -15.29
C CYS A 197 37.56 -39.17 -14.72
N ILE A 198 38.32 -38.10 -14.48
CA ILE A 198 39.67 -38.15 -13.91
C ILE A 198 39.75 -37.75 -12.43
N ALA A 199 38.60 -37.62 -11.74
CA ALA A 199 38.51 -37.20 -10.34
C ALA A 199 39.31 -35.91 -10.01
N CYS A 200 39.11 -34.87 -10.84
CA CYS A 200 39.78 -33.56 -10.71
C CYS A 200 39.09 -32.58 -9.74
N GLU A 201 37.88 -32.90 -9.27
CA GLU A 201 37.06 -32.10 -8.35
C GLU A 201 36.80 -30.64 -8.83
N VAL A 202 36.94 -30.37 -10.12
CA VAL A 202 36.59 -29.07 -10.70
C VAL A 202 35.08 -28.85 -10.61
N CYS A 203 34.28 -29.90 -10.85
CA CYS A 203 32.82 -29.82 -10.76
C CYS A 203 32.31 -29.42 -9.38
N VAL A 204 33.01 -29.81 -8.30
CA VAL A 204 32.68 -29.40 -6.93
C VAL A 204 33.00 -27.93 -6.73
N ARG A 205 34.26 -27.54 -6.98
CA ARG A 205 34.77 -26.18 -6.75
C ARG A 205 34.08 -25.08 -7.54
N VAL A 206 33.53 -25.40 -8.71
CA VAL A 206 32.81 -24.45 -9.58
C VAL A 206 31.30 -24.48 -9.31
N CYS A 207 30.81 -25.47 -8.58
CA CYS A 207 29.41 -25.51 -8.15
C CYS A 207 29.18 -24.40 -7.12
N PRO A 208 28.11 -23.59 -7.24
CA PRO A 208 27.84 -22.52 -6.27
C PRO A 208 27.55 -23.00 -4.84
N ILE A 209 27.28 -24.30 -4.69
CA ILE A 209 26.89 -24.94 -3.43
C ILE A 209 27.72 -26.21 -3.15
N ASP A 210 28.82 -26.44 -3.88
CA ASP A 210 29.68 -27.63 -3.73
C ASP A 210 28.91 -28.97 -3.73
N LEU A 211 27.94 -29.11 -4.64
CA LEU A 211 26.97 -30.21 -4.63
C LEU A 211 27.50 -31.60 -5.04
N PRO A 212 28.27 -31.75 -6.14
CA PRO A 212 28.66 -33.08 -6.60
C PRO A 212 29.54 -33.79 -5.58
N VAL A 213 29.20 -35.02 -5.23
CA VAL A 213 30.00 -35.84 -4.32
C VAL A 213 30.94 -36.70 -5.17
N VAL A 214 32.25 -36.56 -4.95
CA VAL A 214 33.29 -37.23 -5.73
C VAL A 214 34.15 -38.07 -4.80
N ASP A 215 33.92 -39.38 -4.77
CA ASP A 215 34.72 -40.31 -3.97
C ASP A 215 35.81 -40.93 -4.84
N TRP A 216 37.07 -40.73 -4.49
CA TRP A 216 38.21 -41.29 -5.20
C TRP A 216 39.26 -41.84 -4.23
N LYS A 217 39.99 -42.85 -4.67
CA LYS A 217 41.18 -43.37 -3.98
C LYS A 217 42.40 -43.11 -4.84
N PHE A 218 43.49 -42.71 -4.21
CA PHE A 218 44.77 -42.65 -4.88
C PHE A 218 45.39 -44.05 -4.93
N GLU A 219 45.60 -44.58 -6.13
CA GLU A 219 46.35 -45.82 -6.30
C GLU A 219 47.84 -45.48 -6.45
N THR A 220 48.65 -45.89 -5.48
CA THR A 220 50.09 -45.57 -5.46
C THR A 220 50.85 -46.22 -6.60
N ASP A 221 50.40 -47.40 -7.02
CA ASP A 221 51.08 -48.23 -8.02
C ASP A 221 51.01 -47.59 -9.42
N ILE A 222 49.89 -46.95 -9.74
CA ILE A 222 49.62 -46.32 -11.05
C ILE A 222 49.82 -44.80 -10.98
N ARG A 223 50.03 -44.24 -9.77
CA ARG A 223 50.06 -42.79 -9.49
C ARG A 223 48.85 -42.05 -10.09
N LYS A 224 47.68 -42.71 -10.09
CA LYS A 224 46.44 -42.19 -10.67
C LYS A 224 45.33 -42.23 -9.63
N LYS A 225 44.50 -41.18 -9.61
CA LYS A 225 43.25 -41.18 -8.86
C LYS A 225 42.25 -42.09 -9.55
N ARG A 226 41.72 -43.07 -8.81
CA ARG A 226 40.64 -43.93 -9.26
C ARG A 226 39.34 -43.47 -8.62
N LEU A 227 38.35 -43.13 -9.44
CA LEU A 227 37.00 -42.79 -8.99
C LEU A 227 36.28 -44.06 -8.50
N PHE A 228 35.60 -43.97 -7.36
CA PHE A 228 34.78 -45.04 -6.79
C PHE A 228 33.29 -44.75 -6.95
N ASN A 229 32.89 -43.55 -6.55
CA ASN A 229 31.51 -43.11 -6.57
C ASN A 229 31.43 -41.65 -7.00
N TYR A 230 30.38 -41.35 -7.76
CA TYR A 230 30.03 -40.01 -8.17
C TYR A 230 28.52 -39.87 -8.06
N SER A 231 28.04 -38.89 -7.31
CA SER A 231 26.61 -38.65 -7.15
C SER A 231 26.27 -37.17 -7.19
N ILE A 232 25.07 -36.86 -7.67
CA ILE A 232 24.51 -35.50 -7.70
C ILE A 232 23.08 -35.57 -7.19
N ASP A 233 22.76 -34.75 -6.19
CA ASP A 233 21.39 -34.59 -5.69
C ASP A 233 20.65 -33.51 -6.49
N PHE A 234 19.75 -33.95 -7.37
CA PHE A 234 18.91 -33.05 -8.17
C PHE A 234 17.87 -32.29 -7.36
N GLY A 235 17.58 -32.71 -6.12
CA GLY A 235 16.74 -31.96 -5.18
C GLY A 235 17.42 -30.72 -4.59
N ILE A 236 18.71 -30.51 -4.86
CA ILE A 236 19.50 -29.34 -4.45
C ILE A 236 20.12 -28.63 -5.67
N CYS A 237 20.36 -29.35 -6.77
CA CYS A 237 20.92 -28.80 -8.00
C CYS A 237 20.08 -27.64 -8.58
N ILE A 238 20.74 -26.52 -8.89
CA ILE A 238 20.10 -25.35 -9.51
C ILE A 238 20.23 -25.29 -11.04
N PHE A 239 20.74 -26.35 -11.67
CA PHE A 239 20.92 -26.46 -13.13
C PHE A 239 21.69 -25.29 -13.81
N CYS A 240 22.67 -24.72 -13.10
CA CYS A 240 23.48 -23.61 -13.62
C CYS A 240 24.44 -24.00 -14.76
N GLY A 241 24.72 -25.28 -14.97
CA GLY A 241 25.60 -25.76 -16.05
C GLY A 241 27.11 -25.58 -15.82
N ASN A 242 27.55 -24.92 -14.75
CA ASN A 242 28.96 -24.69 -14.45
C ASN A 242 29.82 -25.97 -14.44
N CYS A 243 29.30 -27.05 -13.84
CA CYS A 243 30.03 -28.31 -13.78
C CYS A 243 30.27 -28.95 -15.16
N VAL A 244 29.39 -28.68 -16.14
CA VAL A 244 29.54 -29.12 -17.54
C VAL A 244 30.53 -28.21 -18.27
N GLU A 245 30.40 -26.89 -18.12
CA GLU A 245 31.22 -25.91 -18.84
C GLU A 245 32.71 -25.98 -18.47
N TYR A 246 33.03 -26.22 -17.19
CA TYR A 246 34.41 -26.27 -16.71
C TYR A 246 34.99 -27.70 -16.66
N CYS A 247 34.27 -28.71 -17.14
CA CYS A 247 34.77 -30.09 -17.15
C CYS A 247 35.89 -30.25 -18.19
N PRO A 248 37.14 -30.61 -17.81
CA PRO A 248 38.24 -30.71 -18.76
C PRO A 248 38.13 -31.91 -19.72
N THR A 249 37.44 -32.97 -19.32
CA THR A 249 37.32 -34.21 -20.10
C THR A 249 35.97 -34.37 -20.79
N ASN A 250 35.09 -33.36 -20.69
CA ASN A 250 33.70 -33.44 -21.15
C ASN A 250 32.99 -34.72 -20.69
N CYS A 251 33.24 -35.16 -19.45
CA CYS A 251 32.55 -36.33 -18.87
C CYS A 251 31.13 -36.01 -18.39
N LEU A 252 30.82 -34.73 -18.20
CA LEU A 252 29.50 -34.23 -17.83
C LEU A 252 28.89 -33.53 -19.04
N SER A 253 27.61 -33.77 -19.29
CA SER A 253 26.86 -33.08 -20.36
C SER A 253 25.44 -32.75 -19.90
N MET A 254 24.82 -31.74 -20.50
CA MET A 254 23.42 -31.41 -20.25
C MET A 254 22.53 -32.26 -21.17
N THR A 255 21.42 -32.75 -20.63
CA THR A 255 20.38 -33.45 -21.40
C THR A 255 19.13 -32.59 -21.55
N GLU A 256 18.22 -33.05 -22.41
CA GLU A 256 16.92 -32.42 -22.66
C GLU A 256 15.85 -32.82 -21.62
N GLU A 257 16.15 -33.75 -20.72
CA GLU A 257 15.19 -34.27 -19.76
C GLU A 257 14.91 -33.24 -18.64
N TYR A 258 13.66 -32.84 -18.51
CA TYR A 258 13.17 -31.96 -17.44
C TYR A 258 12.15 -32.63 -16.51
N GLU A 259 11.69 -33.84 -16.82
CA GLU A 259 10.67 -34.58 -16.06
C GLU A 259 11.32 -35.47 -14.98
N LEU A 260 11.89 -34.84 -13.95
CA LEU A 260 12.63 -35.52 -12.87
C LEU A 260 11.83 -35.71 -11.57
N SER A 261 10.50 -35.57 -11.60
CA SER A 261 9.69 -35.61 -10.38
C SER A 261 9.63 -37.02 -9.76
N THR A 262 9.87 -37.10 -8.45
CA THR A 262 9.76 -38.31 -7.64
C THR A 262 8.85 -38.07 -6.44
N TYR A 263 8.36 -39.14 -5.80
CA TYR A 263 7.54 -39.03 -4.58
C TYR A 263 8.40 -38.80 -3.34
N ASP A 264 9.61 -39.35 -3.32
CA ASP A 264 10.56 -39.19 -2.23
C ASP A 264 11.78 -38.39 -2.68
N ARG A 265 12.31 -37.54 -1.80
CA ARG A 265 13.44 -36.67 -2.10
C ARG A 265 14.73 -37.46 -2.26
N HIS A 266 14.88 -38.56 -1.52
CA HIS A 266 16.08 -39.39 -1.56
C HIS A 266 16.28 -40.06 -2.92
N GLU A 267 15.22 -40.23 -3.72
CA GLU A 267 15.30 -40.76 -5.08
C GLU A 267 15.94 -39.77 -6.07
N LEU A 268 15.98 -38.47 -5.76
CA LEU A 268 16.63 -37.44 -6.57
C LEU A 268 18.16 -37.44 -6.46
N ASN A 269 18.72 -38.19 -5.51
CA ASN A 269 20.15 -38.39 -5.40
C ASN A 269 20.61 -39.47 -6.40
N TYR A 270 21.05 -39.02 -7.57
CA TYR A 270 21.43 -39.92 -8.64
C TYR A 270 22.90 -40.32 -8.51
N ASN A 271 23.12 -41.63 -8.41
CA ASN A 271 24.45 -42.24 -8.47
C ASN A 271 25.00 -42.28 -9.90
N GLN A 272 26.29 -42.59 -10.04
CA GLN A 272 26.99 -42.66 -11.33
C GLN A 272 26.28 -43.50 -12.41
N ILE A 273 25.65 -44.61 -12.01
CA ILE A 273 24.91 -45.49 -12.92
C ILE A 273 23.61 -44.82 -13.40
N ALA A 274 22.91 -44.13 -12.50
CA ALA A 274 21.67 -43.42 -12.84
C ALA A 274 21.94 -42.21 -13.73
N LEU A 275 23.03 -41.47 -13.46
CA LEU A 275 23.47 -40.35 -14.29
C LEU A 275 23.92 -40.78 -15.68
N GLY A 276 24.52 -41.97 -15.82
CA GLY A 276 24.95 -42.52 -17.10
C GLY A 276 23.83 -43.04 -18.01
N ARG A 277 22.58 -43.11 -17.53
CA ARG A 277 21.44 -43.53 -18.35
C ARG A 277 21.24 -42.55 -19.50
N LEU A 278 21.04 -43.11 -20.70
CA LEU A 278 20.75 -42.34 -21.90
C LEU A 278 19.46 -41.54 -21.70
N PRO A 279 19.43 -40.27 -22.13
CA PRO A 279 18.21 -39.49 -22.05
C PRO A 279 17.17 -40.02 -23.05
N MET A 280 15.90 -40.05 -22.65
CA MET A 280 14.80 -40.24 -23.58
C MET A 280 14.54 -38.94 -24.33
N SER A 281 14.73 -38.94 -25.65
CA SER A 281 14.36 -37.79 -26.47
C SER A 281 12.85 -37.71 -26.63
N ILE A 282 12.32 -36.49 -26.55
CA ILE A 282 10.87 -36.22 -26.69
C ILE A 282 10.36 -36.67 -28.07
N MET A 283 11.22 -36.64 -29.09
CA MET A 283 10.92 -37.04 -30.46
C MET A 283 10.68 -38.54 -30.65
N ASN A 284 11.21 -39.37 -29.75
CA ASN A 284 11.15 -40.83 -29.90
C ASN A 284 9.88 -41.45 -29.29
N ASP A 285 9.11 -40.68 -28.53
CA ASP A 285 7.88 -41.16 -27.92
C ASP A 285 6.71 -41.06 -28.91
N TYR A 286 6.15 -42.22 -29.29
CA TYR A 286 5.04 -42.30 -30.23
C TYR A 286 3.71 -41.78 -29.65
N THR A 287 3.61 -41.64 -28.32
CA THR A 287 2.41 -41.12 -27.66
C THR A 287 2.34 -39.60 -27.63
N ILE A 288 3.47 -38.94 -27.93
CA ILE A 288 3.63 -37.50 -27.79
C ILE A 288 3.71 -36.85 -29.16
N ARG A 289 2.90 -35.81 -29.37
CA ARG A 289 3.01 -34.93 -30.52
C ARG A 289 4.00 -33.81 -30.21
N THR A 290 5.08 -33.73 -30.96
CA THR A 290 6.09 -32.69 -30.77
C THR A 290 5.73 -31.42 -31.53
N ILE A 291 5.87 -30.28 -30.86
CA ILE A 291 5.63 -28.95 -31.45
C ILE A 291 6.96 -28.21 -31.56
N LEU A 292 7.32 -27.84 -32.79
CA LEU A 292 8.42 -26.91 -33.07
C LEU A 292 7.94 -25.49 -32.77
N ASN A 293 8.44 -24.90 -31.67
CA ASN A 293 8.28 -23.48 -31.39
C ASN A 293 9.11 -22.66 -32.39
N SER A 294 8.65 -22.56 -33.64
CA SER A 294 9.17 -21.57 -34.58
C SER A 294 8.30 -20.30 -34.50
N PRO A 295 8.86 -19.12 -34.21
CA PRO A 295 8.11 -17.86 -34.20
C PRO A 295 7.60 -17.44 -35.60
N GLN A 296 7.89 -18.20 -36.66
CA GLN A 296 7.58 -17.81 -38.05
C GLN A 296 6.20 -18.28 -38.56
N ILE A 297 5.54 -19.25 -37.92
CA ILE A 297 4.29 -19.81 -38.46
C ILE A 297 3.06 -18.93 -38.12
N GLN A 298 3.10 -18.13 -37.06
CA GLN A 298 1.97 -17.27 -36.69
C GLN A 298 1.79 -16.03 -37.59
N ILE A 299 2.76 -15.68 -38.44
CA ILE A 299 2.65 -14.52 -39.35
C ILE A 299 1.94 -14.89 -40.67
N LYS A 300 1.84 -16.18 -41.00
CA LYS A 300 1.35 -16.60 -42.33
C LYS A 300 -0.18 -16.65 -42.49
N ASN A 301 -0.93 -16.51 -41.40
CA ASN A 301 -2.40 -16.54 -41.40
C ASN A 301 -3.03 -15.23 -40.90
N ARG A 302 -2.39 -14.09 -41.19
CA ARG A 302 -2.99 -12.77 -40.99
C ARG A 302 -2.99 -11.97 -42.28
#